data_AF-A0A942IDE4-F1
#
_entry.id   AF-A0A942IDE4-F1
#
_cell.length_a   1.000
_cell.length_b   1.000
_cell.length_c   1.000
_cell.angle_alpha   90.00
_cell.angle_beta   90.00
_cell.angle_gamma   90.00
#
_symmetry.space_group_name_H-M   'P 1'
#
loop_
_entity.id
_entity.type
_entity.pdbx_description
1 polymer ?
#
loop_
_entity_poly.entity_id
_entity_poly.type
_entity_poly.pdbx_seq_one_letter_code
_entity_poly.pdbx_strand_id
1 'polypeptide(L)'
;MTDFGLGDKIVLEEELTSTLRHHGLIDPKTTYSRLNKQHWGVRPQMMPIFNPELDLVIDTPLEKLKFKDFMVLKVGGFDQFSNLKYDELVKRASAANLHSILEALTSRKAAATALRWTLRGLDAPKAIRKVQVDLEVSKNCYPK
;
A
#
# COMPACT_ATOMS: atom_id res chain seq x y z
N MET A 1 13.85 15.49 -14.46
CA MET A 1 14.11 14.08 -14.10
C MET A 1 15.34 14.08 -13.23
N THR A 2 15.17 14.03 -11.91
CA THR A 2 16.30 13.92 -10.98
C THR A 2 16.70 12.45 -10.92
N ASP A 3 17.87 12.17 -11.47
CA ASP A 3 18.58 10.90 -11.31
C ASP A 3 19.01 10.82 -9.85
N PHE A 4 18.38 9.96 -9.05
CA PHE A 4 18.78 9.73 -7.66
C PHE A 4 20.09 8.94 -7.68
N GLY A 5 21.19 9.65 -7.40
CA GLY A 5 22.54 9.13 -7.50
C GLY A 5 22.78 7.97 -6.54
N LEU A 6 23.81 7.18 -6.80
CA LEU A 6 24.21 6.03 -5.97
C LEU A 6 24.36 6.41 -4.47
N GLY A 7 24.67 7.67 -4.17
CA GLY A 7 24.75 8.20 -2.81
C GLY A 7 23.41 8.25 -2.07
N ASP A 8 22.31 8.59 -2.76
CA ASP A 8 20.98 8.68 -2.14
C ASP A 8 20.49 7.30 -1.68
N LYS A 9 20.86 6.24 -2.41
CA LYS A 9 20.55 4.86 -2.04
C LYS A 9 21.28 4.41 -0.77
N ILE A 10 22.53 4.84 -0.59
CA ILE A 10 23.34 4.49 0.58
C ILE A 10 22.80 5.18 1.82
N VAL A 11 22.41 6.46 1.70
CA VAL A 11 21.79 7.22 2.80
C VAL A 11 20.48 6.57 3.25
N LEU A 12 19.62 6.18 2.30
CA LEU A 12 18.37 5.46 2.61
C LEU A 12 18.61 4.10 3.28
N GLU A 13 19.64 3.35 2.87
CA GLU A 13 19.99 2.07 3.51
C GLU A 13 20.48 2.24 4.96
N GLU A 14 21.24 3.30 5.25
CA GLU A 14 21.70 3.61 6.61
C GLU A 14 20.55 4.08 7.51
N GLU A 15 19.67 4.95 7.01
CA GLU A 15 18.48 5.42 7.74
C GLU A 15 17.53 4.27 8.08
N LEU A 16 17.27 3.38 7.12
CA LEU A 16 16.42 2.19 7.32
C LEU A 16 17.06 1.22 8.30
N THR A 17 18.36 0.95 8.18
CA THR A 17 19.08 0.07 9.11
C THR A 17 19.07 0.64 10.54
N SER A 18 19.23 1.95 10.68
CA SER A 18 19.18 2.65 11.98
C SER A 18 17.79 2.55 12.62
N THR A 19 16.75 2.82 11.84
CA THR A 19 15.35 2.77 12.28
C THR A 19 14.96 1.36 12.73
N LEU A 20 15.29 0.34 11.93
CA LEU A 20 14.98 -1.04 12.25
C LEU A 20 15.71 -1.54 13.52
N ARG A 21 16.94 -1.06 13.79
CA ARG A 21 17.66 -1.37 15.04
C ARG A 21 17.02 -0.70 16.25
N HIS A 22 16.60 0.54 16.12
CA HIS A 22 15.94 1.28 17.20
C HIS A 22 14.66 0.58 17.65
N HIS A 23 13.90 0.02 16.71
CA HIS A 23 12.70 -0.77 16.98
C HIS A 23 12.97 -2.24 17.35
N GLY A 24 14.23 -2.68 17.43
CA GLY A 24 14.60 -4.06 17.76
C GLY A 24 14.20 -5.10 16.71
N LEU A 25 13.93 -4.67 15.47
CA LEU A 25 13.46 -5.54 14.38
C LEU A 25 14.59 -6.31 13.70
N ILE A 26 15.83 -5.86 13.86
CA ILE A 26 17.03 -6.51 13.31
C ILE A 26 18.17 -6.48 14.33
N ASP A 27 19.01 -7.52 14.33
CA ASP A 27 20.17 -7.56 15.22
C ASP A 27 21.13 -6.38 14.96
N PRO A 28 21.85 -5.88 15.99
CA PRO A 28 22.77 -4.74 15.87
C PRO A 28 23.94 -4.96 14.90
N LYS A 29 24.17 -6.19 14.46
CA LYS A 29 25.24 -6.56 13.52
C LYS A 29 24.70 -6.85 12.11
N THR A 30 23.39 -6.77 11.92
CA THR A 30 22.70 -7.01 10.66
C THR A 30 22.50 -5.68 9.96
N THR A 31 22.79 -5.66 8.65
CA THR A 31 22.50 -4.53 7.76
C THR A 31 21.38 -4.92 6.82
N TYR A 32 20.60 -3.95 6.35
CA TYR A 32 19.50 -4.19 5.41
C TYR A 32 19.98 -4.96 4.14
N SER A 33 21.16 -4.62 3.62
CA SER A 33 21.75 -5.31 2.46
C SER A 33 22.26 -6.73 2.76
N ARG A 34 22.54 -7.10 4.02
CA ARG A 34 22.83 -8.49 4.44
C ARG A 34 21.56 -9.35 4.48
N LEU A 35 20.45 -8.82 5.01
CA LEU A 35 19.13 -9.46 4.96
C LEU A 35 18.71 -9.77 3.52
N ASN A 36 18.95 -8.82 2.61
CA ASN A 36 18.59 -8.95 1.20
C ASN A 36 19.48 -9.96 0.43
N LYS A 37 20.78 -10.06 0.75
CA LYS A 37 21.72 -11.00 0.09
C LYS A 37 21.51 -12.47 0.46
N GLN A 38 21.03 -12.76 1.67
CA GLN A 38 20.92 -14.14 2.17
C GLN A 38 19.66 -14.89 1.66
N HIS A 39 18.75 -14.20 0.98
CA HIS A 39 17.43 -14.73 0.60
C HIS A 39 17.25 -15.10 -0.88
N TRP A 40 18.30 -15.10 -1.72
CA TRP A 40 18.21 -15.48 -3.14
C TRP A 40 17.98 -16.99 -3.42
N GLY A 41 17.58 -17.77 -2.41
CA GLY A 41 17.28 -19.20 -2.55
C GLY A 41 16.09 -19.71 -1.72
N VAL A 42 15.40 -18.84 -0.98
CA VAL A 42 14.21 -19.18 -0.20
C VAL A 42 13.17 -18.13 -0.54
N ARG A 43 11.96 -18.51 -0.96
CA ARG A 43 10.88 -17.53 -1.19
C ARG A 43 10.71 -16.74 0.12
N PRO A 44 11.00 -15.42 0.15
CA PRO A 44 10.84 -14.65 1.37
C PRO A 44 9.39 -14.80 1.79
N GLN A 45 9.14 -15.19 3.04
CA GLN A 45 7.86 -14.84 3.63
C GLN A 45 7.70 -13.35 3.40
N MET A 46 6.63 -13.00 2.67
CA MET A 46 6.39 -11.69 2.09
C MET A 46 6.85 -10.55 3.02
N MET A 47 7.92 -9.87 2.63
CA MET A 47 8.22 -8.56 3.17
C MET A 47 7.07 -7.62 2.77
N PRO A 48 6.59 -6.74 3.67
CA PRO A 48 5.63 -5.71 3.27
C PRO A 48 6.27 -4.93 2.13
N ILE A 49 5.58 -4.85 0.98
CA ILE A 49 6.02 -4.00 -0.12
C ILE A 49 6.01 -2.58 0.44
N PHE A 50 7.20 -2.03 0.72
CA PHE A 50 7.33 -0.65 1.17
C PHE A 50 6.75 0.24 0.08
N ASN A 51 5.68 0.94 0.42
CA ASN A 51 4.90 1.75 -0.50
C ASN A 51 4.84 3.17 0.08
N PRO A 52 5.83 4.01 -0.21
CA PRO A 52 5.93 5.34 0.40
C PRO A 52 4.72 6.22 0.04
N GLU A 53 4.09 6.00 -1.13
CA GLU A 53 2.85 6.69 -1.48
C GLU A 53 1.67 6.28 -0.60
N LEU A 54 1.64 5.02 -0.15
CA LEU A 54 0.62 4.50 0.76
C LEU A 54 0.72 5.15 2.14
N ASP A 55 1.93 5.21 2.70
CA ASP A 55 2.17 5.82 4.01
C ASP A 55 1.80 7.31 4.01
N LEU A 56 2.20 8.03 2.95
CA LEU A 56 1.80 9.43 2.77
C LEU A 56 0.28 9.62 2.81
N VAL A 57 -0.48 8.75 2.13
CA VAL A 57 -1.95 8.82 2.08
C VAL A 57 -2.57 8.40 3.42
N ILE A 58 -1.98 7.45 4.12
CA ILE A 58 -2.42 7.02 5.45
C ILE A 58 -2.28 8.18 6.45
N ASP A 59 -1.12 8.84 6.49
CA ASP A 59 -0.82 9.87 7.48
C ASP A 59 -1.48 11.22 7.17
N THR A 60 -1.78 11.49 5.90
CA THR A 60 -2.38 12.77 5.50
C THR A 60 -3.89 12.78 5.78
N PRO A 61 -4.44 13.82 6.45
CA PRO A 61 -5.89 13.99 6.60
C PRO A 61 -6.61 14.06 5.25
N LEU A 62 -7.82 13.48 5.17
CA LEU A 62 -8.57 13.36 3.91
C LEU A 62 -8.81 14.70 3.22
N GLU A 63 -9.03 15.77 3.98
CA GLU A 63 -9.32 17.11 3.45
C GLU A 63 -8.12 17.76 2.74
N LYS A 64 -6.91 17.29 3.03
CA LYS A 64 -5.66 17.76 2.41
C LYS A 64 -5.25 16.93 1.19
N LEU A 65 -5.81 15.74 1.03
CA LEU A 65 -5.50 14.84 -0.07
C LEU A 65 -6.16 15.31 -1.37
N LYS A 66 -5.40 15.26 -2.46
CA LYS A 66 -5.83 15.66 -3.79
C LYS A 66 -6.09 14.43 -4.66
N PHE A 67 -6.81 14.64 -5.76
CA PHE A 67 -7.04 13.61 -6.78
C PHE A 67 -5.74 12.91 -7.22
N LYS A 68 -4.67 13.69 -7.43
CA LYS A 68 -3.37 13.19 -7.87
C LYS A 68 -2.79 12.16 -6.89
N ASP A 69 -2.94 12.37 -5.59
CA ASP A 69 -2.37 11.50 -4.55
C ASP A 69 -3.00 10.11 -4.62
N PHE A 70 -4.31 10.05 -4.82
CA PHE A 70 -5.02 8.79 -5.06
C PHE A 70 -4.72 8.19 -6.44
N MET A 71 -4.55 9.01 -7.48
CA MET A 71 -4.28 8.54 -8.84
C MET A 71 -2.93 7.84 -8.94
N VAL A 72 -1.90 8.37 -8.27
CA VAL A 72 -0.55 7.78 -8.29
C VAL A 72 -0.39 6.59 -7.34
N LEU A 73 -1.27 6.47 -6.33
CA LEU A 73 -1.25 5.38 -5.37
C LEU A 73 -1.42 4.02 -6.06
N LYS A 74 -0.40 3.17 -5.97
CA LYS A 74 -0.34 1.85 -6.60
C LYS A 74 0.25 0.85 -5.63
N VAL A 75 -0.12 -0.43 -5.74
CA VAL A 75 0.43 -1.51 -4.90
C VAL A 75 1.86 -1.90 -5.32
N GLY A 76 2.27 -1.60 -6.56
CA GLY A 76 3.60 -1.94 -7.08
C GLY A 76 3.80 -3.42 -7.46
N GLY A 77 2.79 -4.27 -7.25
CA GLY A 77 2.84 -5.70 -7.57
C GLY A 77 1.66 -6.49 -7.01
N PHE A 78 1.82 -7.80 -6.92
CA PHE A 78 0.90 -8.69 -6.20
C PHE A 78 1.31 -8.79 -4.74
N ASP A 79 0.34 -8.65 -3.83
CA ASP A 79 0.53 -8.90 -2.41
C ASP A 79 -0.45 -9.97 -1.89
N GLN A 80 -0.43 -10.20 -0.58
CA GLN A 80 -1.28 -11.17 0.12
C GLN A 80 -2.77 -10.87 -0.02
N PHE A 81 -3.14 -9.62 -0.30
CA PHE A 81 -4.53 -9.18 -0.42
C PHE A 81 -5.02 -9.24 -1.88
N SER A 82 -4.12 -9.20 -2.86
CA SER A 82 -4.45 -9.21 -4.29
C SER A 82 -5.24 -10.45 -4.70
N ASN A 83 -4.91 -11.61 -4.14
CA ASN A 83 -5.56 -12.88 -4.49
C ASN A 83 -6.77 -13.24 -3.62
N LEU A 84 -7.07 -12.44 -2.59
CA LEU A 84 -8.18 -12.74 -1.70
C LEU A 84 -9.51 -12.57 -2.41
N LYS A 85 -10.40 -13.54 -2.16
CA LYS A 85 -11.78 -13.51 -2.62
C LYS A 85 -12.59 -12.54 -1.76
N TYR A 86 -13.69 -12.03 -2.31
CA TYR A 86 -14.57 -11.09 -1.62
C TYR A 86 -14.98 -11.56 -0.23
N ASP A 87 -15.38 -12.83 -0.09
CA ASP A 87 -15.86 -13.36 1.19
C ASP A 87 -14.74 -13.43 2.24
N GLU A 88 -13.49 -13.62 1.81
CA GLU A 88 -12.31 -13.58 2.69
C GLU A 88 -11.93 -12.15 3.06
N LEU A 89 -12.15 -11.19 2.17
CA LEU A 89 -11.96 -9.76 2.46
C LEU A 89 -12.97 -9.28 3.50
N VAL A 90 -14.23 -9.67 3.35
CA VAL A 90 -15.30 -9.37 4.31
C VAL A 90 -15.00 -9.91 5.69
N LYS A 91 -14.49 -11.15 5.79
CA LYS A 91 -14.11 -11.76 7.07
C LYS A 91 -12.94 -11.07 7.77
N ARG A 92 -12.04 -10.45 7.01
CA ARG A 92 -10.85 -9.77 7.54
C ARG A 92 -11.07 -8.29 7.81
N ALA A 93 -12.03 -7.66 7.13
CA ALA A 93 -12.35 -6.25 7.33
C ALA A 93 -13.12 -6.01 8.63
N SER A 94 -12.92 -4.85 9.24
CA SER A 94 -13.77 -4.42 10.36
C SER A 94 -15.21 -4.17 9.88
N ALA A 95 -16.19 -4.44 10.74
CA ALA A 95 -17.61 -4.23 10.43
C ALA A 95 -17.89 -2.76 10.05
N ALA A 96 -17.22 -1.81 10.70
CA ALA A 96 -17.33 -0.39 10.40
C ALA A 96 -16.87 -0.07 8.97
N ASN A 97 -15.68 -0.54 8.57
CA ASN A 97 -15.16 -0.31 7.22
C ASN A 97 -16.05 -0.96 6.16
N LEU A 98 -16.54 -2.16 6.43
CA LEU A 98 -17.44 -2.88 5.53
C LEU A 98 -18.75 -2.10 5.29
N HIS A 99 -19.38 -1.61 6.35
CA HIS A 99 -20.62 -0.84 6.25
C HIS A 99 -20.43 0.40 5.37
N SER A 100 -19.45 1.24 5.69
CA SER A 100 -19.17 2.47 4.93
C SER A 100 -18.87 2.19 3.45
N ILE A 101 -18.12 1.13 3.16
CA ILE A 101 -17.78 0.75 1.78
C ILE A 101 -19.02 0.31 1.00
N LEU A 102 -19.90 -0.49 1.61
CA LEU A 102 -21.11 -0.98 0.94
C LEU A 102 -22.16 0.10 0.74
N GLU A 103 -22.25 1.07 1.63
CA GLU A 103 -23.10 2.26 1.43
C GLU A 103 -22.60 3.12 0.26
N ALA A 104 -21.29 3.27 0.11
CA ALA A 104 -20.71 4.16 -0.90
C ALA A 104 -20.52 3.51 -2.29
N LEU A 105 -20.31 2.19 -2.35
CA LEU A 105 -19.97 1.48 -3.59
C LEU A 105 -20.97 0.37 -3.91
N THR A 106 -21.73 0.55 -5.00
CA THR A 106 -22.74 -0.43 -5.44
C THR A 106 -22.16 -1.66 -6.13
N SER A 107 -20.95 -1.58 -6.67
CA SER A 107 -20.31 -2.70 -7.37
C SER A 107 -19.54 -3.58 -6.40
N ARG A 108 -19.83 -4.89 -6.37
CA ARG A 108 -19.06 -5.89 -5.61
C ARG A 108 -17.57 -5.87 -5.97
N LYS A 109 -17.23 -5.60 -7.24
CA LYS A 109 -15.84 -5.49 -7.70
C LYS A 109 -15.16 -4.24 -7.10
N ALA A 110 -15.87 -3.10 -7.08
CA ALA A 110 -15.38 -1.87 -6.48
C ALA A 110 -15.20 -2.01 -4.96
N ALA A 111 -16.20 -2.61 -4.29
CA ALA A 111 -16.14 -2.91 -2.86
C ALA A 111 -14.98 -3.85 -2.51
N ALA A 112 -14.74 -4.91 -3.29
CA ALA A 112 -13.56 -5.77 -3.10
C ALA A 112 -12.25 -4.97 -3.16
N THR A 113 -12.11 -4.07 -4.13
CA THR A 113 -10.91 -3.23 -4.26
C THR A 113 -10.75 -2.29 -3.08
N ALA A 114 -11.83 -1.65 -2.61
CA ALA A 114 -11.80 -0.81 -1.42
C ALA A 114 -11.39 -1.61 -0.18
N LEU A 115 -11.96 -2.80 0.03
CA LEU A 115 -11.62 -3.67 1.15
C LEU A 115 -10.13 -4.04 1.13
N ARG A 116 -9.56 -4.36 -0.04
CA ARG A 116 -8.11 -4.61 -0.16
C ARG A 116 -7.27 -3.39 0.25
N TRP A 117 -7.69 -2.19 -0.11
CA TRP A 117 -7.01 -0.96 0.35
C TRP A 117 -7.12 -0.79 1.87
N THR A 118 -8.28 -1.09 2.46
CA THR A 118 -8.40 -1.02 3.93
C THR A 118 -7.53 -2.03 4.67
N LEU A 119 -7.37 -3.23 4.13
CA LEU A 119 -6.47 -4.23 4.69
C LEU A 119 -4.99 -3.84 4.57
N ARG A 120 -4.66 -2.88 3.70
CA ARG A 120 -3.33 -2.27 3.58
C ARG A 120 -3.13 -1.07 4.51
N GLY A 121 -4.13 -0.71 5.31
CA GLY A 121 -4.05 0.38 6.29
C GLY A 121 -4.79 1.67 5.91
N LEU A 122 -5.43 1.74 4.73
CA LEU A 122 -6.30 2.89 4.42
C LEU A 122 -7.56 2.85 5.31
N ASP A 123 -7.99 4.01 5.78
CA ASP A 123 -9.35 4.15 6.31
C ASP A 123 -10.39 3.96 5.19
N ALA A 124 -11.63 3.65 5.57
CA ALA A 124 -12.69 3.42 4.60
C ALA A 124 -12.94 4.63 3.68
N PRO A 125 -12.99 5.89 4.17
CA PRO A 125 -13.15 7.07 3.31
C PRO A 125 -12.07 7.21 2.23
N LYS A 126 -10.79 7.06 2.56
CA LYS A 126 -9.68 7.12 1.61
C LYS A 126 -9.72 5.96 0.64
N ALA A 127 -10.06 4.76 1.10
CA ALA A 127 -10.21 3.58 0.24
C ALA A 127 -11.34 3.76 -0.78
N ILE A 128 -12.49 4.30 -0.36
CA ILE A 128 -13.60 4.64 -1.25
C ILE A 128 -13.16 5.69 -2.27
N ARG A 129 -12.52 6.76 -1.81
CA ARG A 129 -12.04 7.84 -2.69
C ARG A 129 -11.05 7.32 -3.72
N LYS A 130 -10.12 6.45 -3.32
CA LYS A 130 -9.18 5.79 -4.22
C LYS A 130 -9.90 5.02 -5.33
N VAL A 131 -10.88 4.21 -4.99
CA VAL A 131 -11.65 3.43 -5.98
C VAL A 131 -12.44 4.33 -6.91
N GLN A 132 -13.03 5.43 -6.41
CA GLN A 132 -13.73 6.41 -7.25
C GLN A 132 -12.78 7.06 -8.26
N VAL A 133 -11.59 7.47 -7.82
CA VAL A 133 -10.55 8.04 -8.69
C VAL A 133 -10.12 7.03 -9.76
N ASP A 134 -9.89 5.77 -9.40
CA ASP A 134 -9.54 4.72 -10.37
C ASP A 134 -10.63 4.51 -11.42
N LEU A 135 -11.91 4.54 -11.01
CA LEU A 135 -13.05 4.44 -11.92
C LEU A 135 -13.14 5.65 -12.85
N GLU A 136 -12.88 6.86 -12.35
CA GLU A 136 -12.86 8.09 -13.14
C GLU A 136 -11.74 8.08 -14.19
N VAL A 137 -10.51 7.73 -13.76
CA VAL A 137 -9.35 7.57 -14.66
C VAL A 137 -9.64 6.51 -15.72
N SER A 138 -10.18 5.35 -15.32
CA SER A 138 -10.52 4.28 -16.26
C SER A 138 -11.54 4.71 -17.32
N LYS A 139 -12.55 5.51 -16.94
CA LYS A 139 -13.56 6.03 -17.88
C LYS A 139 -12.96 7.01 -18.88
N ASN A 140 -12.01 7.85 -18.44
CA ASN A 140 -11.40 8.89 -19.27
C ASN A 140 -10.31 8.35 -20.21
N CYS A 141 -9.54 7.35 -19.77
CA CYS A 141 -8.45 6.78 -20.58
C CYS A 141 -8.92 5.70 -21.56
N TYR A 142 -10.05 5.05 -21.29
CA TYR A 142 -10.64 4.04 -22.17
C TYR A 142 -12.09 4.42 -22.47
N PRO A 143 -12.33 5.47 -23.28
CA PRO A 143 -13.67 5.79 -23.72
C PRO A 143 -14.25 4.57 -24.44
N LYS A 144 -15.44 4.15 -24.02
CA LYS A 144 -16.23 3.11 -24.69
C LYS A 144 -16.75 3.60 -26.03
#